data_AF-A0A1A6H0V4-F1
#
_entry.id   AF-A0A1A6H0V4-F1
#
_cell.length_a   1.000
_cell.length_b   1.000
_cell.length_c   1.000
_cell.angle_alpha   90.00
_cell.angle_beta   90.00
_cell.angle_gamma   90.00
#
_symmetry.space_group_name_H-M   'P 1'
#
loop_
_entity.id
_entity.type
_entity.pdbx_description
1 polymer ?
#
loop_
_entity_poly.entity_id
_entity_poly.type
_entity_poly.pdbx_seq_one_letter_code
_entity_poly.pdbx_strand_id
1 'polypeptide(L)' 'MDECKEPDVCKHGQCINTDGSYRCECPFGYILEGNECVDTDECSVGNPCGNGTCKNMIGGFECT' A
#
# COMPACT_ATOMS: atom_id res chain seq x y z
N MET A 1 19.95 -0.24 -15.21
CA MET A 1 18.94 0.79 -15.51
C MET A 1 18.31 1.13 -14.18
N ASP A 2 17.96 2.39 -13.91
CA ASP A 2 17.37 2.74 -12.61
C ASP A 2 15.92 3.18 -12.81
N GLU A 3 15.02 2.20 -12.82
CA GLU A 3 13.58 2.40 -13.02
C GLU A 3 12.98 3.27 -11.90
N CYS A 4 13.58 3.30 -10.69
CA CYS A 4 13.14 4.20 -9.62
C CYS A 4 13.37 5.69 -9.90
N LYS A 5 14.12 6.03 -10.95
CA LYS A 5 14.25 7.40 -11.44
C LYS A 5 13.15 7.79 -12.43
N GLU A 6 12.36 6.84 -12.91
CA GLU A 6 11.20 7.17 -13.73
C GLU A 6 10.07 7.70 -12.84
N PRO A 7 9.45 8.84 -13.22
CA PRO A 7 8.24 9.29 -12.56
C PRO A 7 7.15 8.22 -12.75
N ASP A 8 6.28 8.05 -11.75
CA ASP A 8 5.17 7.06 -11.75
C ASP A 8 5.52 5.58 -11.47
N VAL A 9 6.74 5.23 -11.07
CA VAL A 9 7.10 3.83 -10.84
C VAL A 9 6.56 3.24 -9.53
N CYS A 10 6.49 4.03 -8.45
CA CYS A 10 5.84 3.64 -7.19
C CYS A 10 5.12 4.84 -6.56
N LYS A 11 3.89 5.12 -6.98
CA LYS A 11 3.09 6.19 -6.37
C LYS A 11 2.72 5.84 -4.93
N HIS A 12 2.94 6.77 -4.00
CA HIS A 12 2.72 6.58 -2.55
C HIS A 12 3.49 5.40 -1.92
N GLY A 13 4.53 4.89 -2.59
CA GLY A 13 5.34 3.76 -2.15
C GLY A 13 6.83 4.04 -2.16
N GLN A 14 7.62 3.07 -1.69
CA GLN A 14 9.07 3.12 -1.74
C GLN A 14 9.60 2.25 -2.89
N CYS A 15 10.23 2.87 -3.88
CA CYS A 15 10.87 2.12 -4.97
C CYS A 15 12.23 1.60 -4.52
N ILE A 16 12.45 0.30 -4.66
CA ILE A 16 13.72 -0.38 -4.38
C ILE A 16 14.24 -0.96 -5.70
N ASN A 17 15.38 -0.43 -6.14
CA ASN A 17 16.06 -0.95 -7.31
C ASN A 17 16.79 -2.26 -6.96
N THR A 18 16.66 -3.28 -7.79
CA THR A 18 17.25 -4.61 -7.61
C THR A 18 18.14 -4.96 -8.81
N ASP A 19 19.05 -5.91 -8.68
CA ASP A 19 19.94 -6.25 -9.80
C ASP A 19 19.13 -6.88 -10.96
N GLY A 20 18.89 -6.08 -12.00
CA GLY A 20 18.13 -6.47 -13.19
C GLY A 20 16.63 -6.13 -13.19
N SER A 21 16.09 -5.51 -12.12
CA SER A 21 14.67 -5.08 -12.06
C SER A 21 14.44 -4.07 -10.92
N TYR A 22 13.19 -3.72 -10.63
CA TYR A 22 12.80 -2.93 -9.48
C TYR A 22 11.62 -3.59 -8.74
N ARG A 23 11.44 -3.23 -7.48
CA ARG A 23 10.24 -3.58 -6.71
C ARG A 23 9.74 -2.38 -5.93
N CYS A 24 8.42 -2.22 -5.85
CA CYS A 24 7.79 -1.26 -4.97
C CYS A 24 7.50 -1.93 -3.63
N GLU A 25 8.00 -1.36 -2.55
CA GLU A 25 7.60 -1.69 -1.19
C GLU A 25 6.56 -0.66 -0.75
N CYS A 26 5.33 -1.13 -0.51
CA CYS A 26 4.28 -0.31 0.05
C CYS A 26 4.34 -0.36 1.59
N PRO A 27 3.96 0.73 2.29
CA PRO A 27 3.84 0.71 3.75
C PRO A 27 2.85 -0.36 4.22
N PHE A 28 2.92 -0.73 5.50
CA PHE A 28 1.91 -1.61 6.09
C PHE A 28 0.51 -0.98 5.97
N GLY A 29 -0.49 -1.78 5.59
CA GLY A 29 -1.84 -1.28 5.27
C GLY A 29 -1.98 -0.79 3.82
N TYR A 30 -0.99 -0.96 2.95
CA TYR A 30 -1.08 -0.64 1.53
C TYR A 30 -0.80 -1.86 0.66
N ILE A 31 -1.47 -1.93 -0.48
CA ILE A 31 -1.25 -2.92 -1.53
C ILE A 31 -0.78 -2.23 -2.80
N LEU A 32 0.09 -2.91 -3.53
CA LEU A 32 0.57 -2.44 -4.82
C LEU A 32 -0.46 -2.79 -5.90
N GLU A 33 -1.21 -1.79 -6.36
CA GLU A 33 -2.14 -1.91 -7.49
C GLU A 33 -1.49 -1.31 -8.74
N GLY A 34 -0.91 -2.17 -9.57
CA GLY A 34 -0.10 -1.76 -10.71
C GLY A 34 1.21 -1.11 -10.25
N ASN A 35 1.25 0.23 -10.26
CA ASN A 35 2.42 1.03 -9.88
C ASN A 35 2.10 2.03 -8.75
N GLU A 36 0.93 1.91 -8.12
CA GLU A 36 0.49 2.77 -7.02
C GLU A 36 0.25 1.93 -5.78
N CYS A 37 0.81 2.36 -4.66
CA CYS A 37 0.46 1.86 -3.36
C CYS A 37 -0.87 2.49 -2.96
N VAL A 38 -1.93 1.70 -3.08
CA VAL A 38 -3.25 2.09 -2.61
C VAL A 38 -3.47 1.52 -1.22
N ASP A 39 -4.14 2.30 -0.39
CA ASP A 39 -4.51 1.87 0.94
C ASP A 39 -5.41 0.62 0.86
N THR A 40 -5.12 -0.36 1.70
CA THR A 40 -5.88 -1.60 1.80
C THR A 40 -6.99 -1.38 2.80
N ASP A 41 -8.22 -1.39 2.31
CA ASP A 41 -9.37 -1.29 3.19
C ASP A 41 -9.56 -2.58 4.00
N GLU A 42 -8.99 -2.62 5.21
CA GLU A 42 -9.13 -3.77 6.10
C GLU A 42 -10.58 -3.98 6.55
N CYS A 43 -11.41 -2.92 6.50
CA CYS A 43 -12.85 -3.00 6.75
C CYS A 43 -13.62 -3.68 5.61
N SER A 44 -13.08 -3.66 4.39
CA SER A 44 -13.67 -4.36 3.23
C SER A 44 -13.22 -5.81 3.13
N VAL A 45 -12.03 -6.15 3.63
CA VAL A 45 -11.53 -7.54 3.66
C VAL A 45 -12.29 -8.39 4.68
N GLY A 46 -12.76 -7.80 5.77
CA GLY A 46 -13.51 -8.51 6.79
C GLY A 46 -14.08 -7.60 7.87
N ASN A 47 -14.23 -8.14 9.08
CA ASN A 47 -14.68 -7.37 10.22
C ASN A 47 -13.57 -7.34 11.29
N PRO A 48 -12.48 -6.59 11.05
CA PRO A 48 -11.33 -6.59 11.95
C PRO A 48 -11.68 -6.03 13.35
N CYS A 49 -12.73 -5.20 13.43
CA CYS A 49 -13.22 -4.61 14.67
C CYS A 49 -14.29 -5.47 15.40
N GLY A 50 -14.72 -6.58 14.80
CA GLY A 50 -15.73 -7.50 15.36
C GLY A 50 -17.11 -6.88 15.56
N ASN A 51 -17.31 -6.19 16.68
CA ASN A 51 -18.57 -5.51 17.02
C ASN A 51 -18.46 -3.97 17.01
N GLY A 52 -17.25 -3.44 16.83
CA GLY A 52 -17.00 -2.01 16.65
C GLY A 52 -17.21 -1.54 15.21
N THR A 53 -17.24 -0.23 15.02
CA THR A 53 -17.28 0.37 13.67
C THR A 53 -15.86 0.45 13.13
N CYS A 54 -15.61 -0.26 12.03
CA CYS A 54 -14.35 -0.16 11.31
C CYS A 54 -14.34 1.10 10.44
N LYS A 55 -13.31 1.92 10.57
CA LYS A 55 -13.03 3.05 9.70
C LYS A 55 -11.67 2.87 9.05
N ASN A 56 -11.66 2.75 7.72
CA ASN A 56 -10.42 2.71 6.96
C ASN A 56 -9.72 4.08 7.05
N MET A 57 -8.42 4.09 7.33
CA MET A 57 -7.61 5.28 7.53
C MET A 57 -6.33 5.14 6.72
N ILE A 58 -5.84 6.21 6.11
CA ILE A 58 -4.65 6.17 5.25
C ILE A 58 -3.44 5.56 6.01
N GLY A 59 -3.07 4.31 5.69
CA GLY A 59 -2.06 3.49 6.37
C GLY A 59 -2.56 2.46 7.39
N GLY A 60 -3.87 2.16 7.43
CA GLY A 60 -4.46 1.11 8.24
C GLY A 60 -5.94 1.34 8.56
N PHE A 61 -6.38 0.96 9.77
CA PHE A 61 -7.77 1.13 10.17
C PHE A 61 -7.89 1.56 11.63
N GLU A 62 -8.98 2.25 11.94
CA GLU A 62 -9.38 2.60 13.30
C GLU A 62 -10.69 1.89 13.64
N CYS A 63 -10.72 1.22 14.79
CA CYS A 63 -11.93 0.64 15.36
C CYS A 63 -12.50 1.58 16.42
N THR A 64 -13.77 1.97 16.27
CA THR A 64 -14.52 2.73 17.28
C THR A 64 -15.57 1.87 17.98
#